data_AF-A0A0D3GCB0-F1
#
_entry.id   AF-A0A0D3GCB0-F1
#
_cell.length_a   1.000
_cell.length_b   1.000
_cell.length_c   1.000
_cell.angle_alpha   90.00
_cell.angle_beta   90.00
_cell.angle_gamma   90.00
#
_symmetry.space_group_name_H-M   'P 1'
#
loop_
_entity.id
_entity.type
_entity.pdbx_description
1 polymer ?
#
loop_
_entity_poly.entity_id
_entity_poly.type
_entity_poly.pdbx_seq_one_letter_code
_entity_poly.pdbx_strand_id
1 'polypeptide(L)'
;MSRKEVVVAAAGGGAGAESGAEGSSSAGSSGGGGELAEALARRRLYREVTLALRTGLRDAKADFSFLRARGLRSLLGFLRSTASATDDSQLLLFRHSQSIPDLQVIPVLFQNSLHQPKEDPVVTLDHIFGVEPMKITSPPTDNEIALALRVLEGCCLLYSRCTALAHKYKAVKVILNILANRGPAEQGVCLDALISLMLDSPPNQMDFEEFSGLEKVAELLKDVQIEMWGVPTIANWACLCERKLSHTRTNENFVRRAVRITDMGSKSVWLHSRRGAEADGLANTSKESC
;
A
#
# COMPACT_ATOMS: atom_id res chain seq x y z
N MET A 1 9.39 -24.47 51.39
CA MET A 1 9.92 -25.85 51.44
C MET A 1 8.75 -26.82 51.42
N SER A 2 8.77 -27.83 50.55
CA SER A 2 8.18 -29.17 50.78
C SER A 2 8.39 -30.02 49.52
N ARG A 3 9.14 -31.13 49.64
CA ARG A 3 9.20 -32.19 48.63
C ARG A 3 7.97 -33.09 48.79
N LYS A 4 7.48 -33.67 47.69
CA LYS A 4 7.00 -35.05 47.73
C LYS A 4 7.14 -35.72 46.36
N GLU A 5 8.25 -36.45 46.21
CA GLU A 5 8.35 -37.51 45.20
C GLU A 5 7.59 -38.74 45.72
N VAL A 6 7.00 -39.50 44.81
CA VAL A 6 6.70 -40.92 45.01
C VAL A 6 7.09 -41.64 43.72
N VAL A 7 8.05 -42.55 43.83
CA VAL A 7 8.50 -43.51 42.80
C VAL A 7 8.07 -44.91 43.27
N VAL A 8 8.07 -45.89 42.35
CA VAL A 8 7.89 -47.38 42.50
C VAL A 8 6.68 -47.86 41.67
N ALA A 9 6.72 -48.97 40.91
CA ALA A 9 7.82 -49.73 40.27
C ALA A 9 7.21 -50.67 39.19
N ALA A 10 8.00 -51.51 38.51
CA ALA A 10 7.58 -52.29 37.34
C ALA A 10 7.54 -53.83 37.53
N ALA A 11 6.61 -54.48 36.81
CA ALA A 11 6.56 -55.86 36.30
C ALA A 11 5.44 -55.88 35.22
N GLY A 12 5.38 -56.69 34.15
CA GLY A 12 5.87 -58.04 33.87
C GLY A 12 4.70 -59.05 33.93
N GLY A 13 4.39 -59.91 32.95
CA GLY A 13 4.91 -60.09 31.58
C GLY A 13 4.34 -61.37 30.89
N GLY A 14 4.22 -61.38 29.55
CA GLY A 14 3.78 -62.54 28.73
C GLY A 14 2.26 -62.82 28.70
N ALA A 15 1.73 -63.73 27.86
CA ALA A 15 2.23 -64.34 26.61
C ALA A 15 1.09 -65.10 25.86
N GLY A 16 1.14 -65.17 24.52
CA GLY A 16 0.21 -65.95 23.67
C GLY A 16 -1.10 -65.23 23.30
N ALA A 17 -1.78 -65.56 22.19
CA ALA A 17 -1.45 -66.49 21.10
C ALA A 17 -2.04 -66.00 19.75
N GLU A 18 -1.68 -66.66 18.65
CA GLU A 18 -1.89 -66.19 17.27
C GLU A 18 -3.27 -66.57 16.68
N SER A 19 -3.77 -65.73 15.77
CA SER A 19 -4.61 -66.16 14.64
C SER A 19 -4.41 -65.22 13.45
N GLY A 20 -3.83 -65.75 12.36
CA GLY A 20 -3.49 -64.96 11.17
C GLY A 20 -4.60 -64.94 10.11
N ALA A 21 -4.61 -63.88 9.31
CA ALA A 21 -5.26 -63.84 8.00
C ALA A 21 -4.48 -62.88 7.10
N GLU A 22 -4.15 -63.31 5.87
CA GLU A 22 -3.43 -62.48 4.89
C GLU A 22 -4.37 -61.42 4.28
N GLY A 23 -3.87 -60.19 4.04
CA GLY A 23 -4.74 -59.08 3.65
C GLY A 23 -4.03 -57.87 3.03
N SER A 24 -3.65 -57.98 1.75
CA SER A 24 -3.32 -56.88 0.83
C SER A 24 -2.28 -55.84 1.29
N SER A 25 -1.01 -56.11 0.98
CA SER A 25 0.07 -55.12 0.97
C SER A 25 -0.10 -54.09 -0.16
N SER A 26 -0.83 -53.00 0.06
CA SER A 26 -0.95 -51.88 -0.91
C SER A 26 -1.25 -50.49 -0.32
N ALA A 27 -1.36 -50.35 1.00
CA ALA A 27 -1.64 -49.07 1.66
C ALA A 27 -0.34 -48.32 2.06
N GLY A 28 0.35 -47.67 1.11
CA GLY A 28 1.58 -46.94 1.44
C GLY A 28 2.12 -45.97 0.39
N SER A 29 2.46 -44.76 0.85
CA SER A 29 3.42 -43.82 0.25
C SER A 29 3.14 -43.24 -1.16
N SER A 30 2.06 -42.46 -1.29
CA SER A 30 1.97 -41.38 -2.31
C SER A 30 1.74 -39.98 -1.71
N GLY A 31 0.94 -39.86 -0.64
CA GLY A 31 0.58 -38.56 -0.04
C GLY A 31 1.73 -37.77 0.60
N GLY A 32 2.54 -38.40 1.45
CA GLY A 32 3.55 -37.71 2.26
C GLY A 32 4.64 -36.97 1.47
N GLY A 33 4.91 -37.37 0.22
CA GLY A 33 5.81 -36.64 -0.68
C GLY A 33 5.22 -35.30 -1.13
N GLY A 34 3.92 -35.26 -1.40
CA GLY A 34 3.20 -34.03 -1.76
C GLY A 34 3.08 -33.07 -0.58
N GLU A 35 2.70 -33.59 0.59
CA GLU A 35 2.60 -32.79 1.83
C GLU A 35 3.96 -32.17 2.22
N LEU A 36 5.06 -32.92 2.10
CA LEU A 36 6.41 -32.41 2.33
C LEU A 36 6.80 -31.35 1.29
N ALA A 37 6.50 -31.57 0.01
CA ALA A 37 6.75 -30.59 -1.04
C ALA A 37 5.97 -29.27 -0.80
N GLU A 38 4.70 -29.35 -0.39
CA GLU A 38 3.88 -28.19 -0.05
C GLU A 38 4.38 -27.49 1.23
N ALA A 39 4.82 -28.24 2.25
CA ALA A 39 5.45 -27.67 3.45
C ALA A 39 6.76 -26.94 3.13
N LEU A 40 7.58 -27.48 2.23
CA LEU A 40 8.82 -26.84 1.75
C LEU A 40 8.52 -25.63 0.86
N ALA A 41 7.52 -25.68 -0.01
CA ALA A 41 7.07 -24.56 -0.84
C ALA A 41 6.57 -23.40 0.02
N ARG A 42 5.70 -23.68 1.01
CA ARG A 42 5.27 -22.68 2.02
C ARG A 42 6.48 -22.11 2.76
N ARG A 43 7.39 -22.95 3.27
CA ARG A 43 8.59 -22.48 4.00
C ARG A 43 9.53 -21.64 3.13
N ARG A 44 9.60 -21.89 1.82
CA ARG A 44 10.28 -21.05 0.84
C ARG A 44 9.58 -19.69 0.70
N LEU A 45 8.26 -19.67 0.51
CA LEU A 45 7.48 -18.44 0.35
C LEU A 45 7.58 -17.53 1.60
N TYR A 46 7.51 -18.10 2.81
CA TYR A 46 7.76 -17.38 4.07
C TYR A 46 9.13 -16.68 4.08
N ARG A 47 10.18 -17.34 3.56
CA ARG A 47 11.53 -16.77 3.46
C ARG A 47 11.60 -15.67 2.41
N GLU A 48 11.03 -15.88 1.23
CA GLU A 48 11.04 -14.91 0.13
C GLU A 48 10.31 -13.61 0.51
N VAL A 49 9.11 -13.70 1.09
CA VAL A 49 8.37 -12.54 1.63
C VAL A 49 9.17 -11.82 2.72
N THR A 50 9.70 -12.57 3.70
CA THR A 50 10.47 -11.98 4.82
C THR A 50 11.76 -11.31 4.34
N LEU A 51 12.44 -11.88 3.35
CA LEU A 51 13.66 -11.31 2.77
C LEU A 51 13.35 -10.05 1.97
N ALA A 52 12.34 -10.07 1.09
CA ALA A 52 11.94 -8.92 0.28
C ALA A 52 11.53 -7.71 1.15
N LEU A 53 10.78 -7.96 2.22
CA LEU A 53 10.45 -6.92 3.21
C LEU A 53 11.69 -6.43 3.96
N ARG A 54 12.56 -7.33 4.46
CA ARG A 54 13.76 -6.92 5.21
C ARG A 54 14.76 -6.13 4.37
N THR A 55 15.00 -6.50 3.11
CA THR A 55 15.91 -5.75 2.23
C THR A 55 15.30 -4.41 1.83
N GLY A 56 14.03 -4.39 1.43
CA GLY A 56 13.30 -3.17 1.09
C GLY A 56 13.23 -2.17 2.25
N LEU A 57 12.90 -2.64 3.47
CA LEU A 57 12.80 -1.80 4.67
C LEU A 57 14.16 -1.39 5.23
N ARG A 58 15.22 -2.19 5.07
CA ARG A 58 16.60 -1.75 5.39
C ARG A 58 17.03 -0.61 4.49
N ASP A 59 16.87 -0.76 3.18
CA ASP A 59 17.27 0.26 2.21
C ASP A 59 16.37 1.52 2.37
N ALA A 60 15.09 1.37 2.71
CA ALA A 60 14.17 2.47 3.05
C ALA A 60 14.45 3.18 4.40
N LYS A 61 15.28 2.60 5.27
CA LYS A 61 15.76 3.21 6.54
C LYS A 61 17.13 3.90 6.41
N ALA A 62 17.68 3.99 5.19
CA ALA A 62 19.00 4.56 4.97
C ALA A 62 19.04 6.09 5.11
N ASP A 63 20.14 6.64 5.61
CA ASP A 63 20.34 8.09 5.73
C ASP A 63 20.34 8.82 4.37
N PHE A 64 20.63 8.10 3.27
CA PHE A 64 20.69 8.62 1.91
C PHE A 64 19.42 8.35 1.09
N SER A 65 18.87 9.40 0.46
CA SER A 65 17.64 9.39 -0.34
C SER A 65 17.67 8.42 -1.53
N PHE A 66 18.83 8.24 -2.18
CA PHE A 66 18.95 7.29 -3.30
C PHE A 66 18.80 5.83 -2.85
N LEU A 67 19.27 5.48 -1.64
CA LEU A 67 19.06 4.17 -1.04
C LEU A 67 17.60 4.00 -0.59
N ARG A 68 16.99 5.04 -0.02
CA ARG A 68 15.57 5.00 0.33
C ARG A 68 14.68 4.81 -0.89
N ALA A 69 14.90 5.58 -1.96
CA ALA A 69 14.19 5.41 -3.23
C ALA A 69 14.45 4.03 -3.89
N ARG A 70 15.60 3.39 -3.66
CA ARG A 70 15.86 1.99 -4.05
C ARG A 70 15.01 1.01 -3.21
N GLY A 71 15.01 1.16 -1.88
CA GLY A 71 14.19 0.35 -0.97
C GLY A 71 12.70 0.44 -1.27
N LEU A 72 12.20 1.66 -1.47
CA LEU A 72 10.79 1.93 -1.82
C LEU A 72 10.40 1.33 -3.18
N ARG A 73 11.26 1.37 -4.21
CA ARG A 73 11.02 0.65 -5.47
C ARG A 73 10.96 -0.87 -5.27
N SER A 74 11.82 -1.43 -4.42
CA SER A 74 11.79 -2.86 -4.07
C SER A 74 10.50 -3.24 -3.35
N LEU A 75 10.04 -2.42 -2.40
CA LEU A 75 8.77 -2.61 -1.69
C LEU A 75 7.57 -2.48 -2.63
N LEU A 76 7.55 -1.48 -3.51
CA LEU A 76 6.47 -1.30 -4.49
C LEU A 76 6.40 -2.45 -5.49
N GLY A 77 7.55 -2.99 -5.93
CA GLY A 77 7.62 -4.20 -6.75
C GLY A 77 7.07 -5.44 -6.02
N PHE A 78 7.42 -5.61 -4.75
CA PHE A 78 6.88 -6.69 -3.90
C PHE A 78 5.36 -6.57 -3.69
N LEU A 79 4.84 -5.37 -3.40
CA LEU A 79 3.40 -5.14 -3.23
C LEU A 79 2.63 -5.38 -4.53
N ARG A 80 3.19 -4.97 -5.68
CA ARG A 80 2.62 -5.29 -7.01
C ARG A 80 2.58 -6.79 -7.26
N SER A 81 3.68 -7.51 -7.01
CA SER A 81 3.71 -8.98 -7.10
C SER A 81 2.66 -9.64 -6.20
N THR A 82 2.51 -9.13 -4.98
CA THR A 82 1.52 -9.62 -4.00
C THR A 82 0.08 -9.37 -4.49
N ALA A 83 -0.18 -8.22 -5.13
CA ALA A 83 -1.48 -7.85 -5.67
C ALA A 83 -1.83 -8.58 -6.99
N SER A 84 -0.82 -9.01 -7.76
CA SER A 84 -0.99 -9.79 -9.00
C SER A 84 -0.92 -11.30 -8.80
N ALA A 85 -0.72 -11.79 -7.57
CA ALA A 85 -0.66 -13.21 -7.28
C ALA A 85 -2.03 -13.87 -7.50
N THR A 86 -2.04 -15.05 -8.13
CA THR A 86 -3.27 -15.86 -8.34
C THR A 86 -3.70 -16.63 -7.09
N ASP A 87 -2.93 -16.54 -6.00
CA ASP A 87 -3.11 -17.22 -4.73
C ASP A 87 -2.87 -16.22 -3.59
N ASP A 88 -3.82 -16.16 -2.65
CA ASP A 88 -3.81 -15.28 -1.48
C ASP A 88 -2.66 -15.55 -0.50
N SER A 89 -1.92 -16.66 -0.64
CA SER A 89 -0.82 -16.99 0.27
C SER A 89 0.20 -15.85 0.46
N GLN A 90 0.61 -15.16 -0.61
CA GLN A 90 1.50 -13.99 -0.50
C GLN A 90 0.84 -12.83 0.27
N LEU A 91 -0.45 -12.58 0.04
CA LEU A 91 -1.22 -11.53 0.69
C LEU A 91 -1.43 -11.81 2.18
N LEU A 92 -1.71 -13.07 2.55
CA LEU A 92 -1.81 -13.52 3.94
C LEU A 92 -0.47 -13.42 4.67
N LEU A 93 0.64 -13.78 4.02
CA LEU A 93 1.99 -13.61 4.57
C LEU A 93 2.35 -12.13 4.75
N PHE A 94 2.01 -11.26 3.80
CA PHE A 94 2.16 -9.81 3.95
C PHE A 94 1.34 -9.29 5.14
N ARG A 95 0.05 -9.63 5.23
CA ARG A 95 -0.83 -9.24 6.34
C ARG A 95 -0.28 -9.69 7.71
N HIS A 96 0.22 -10.92 7.80
CA HIS A 96 0.89 -11.43 9.00
C HIS A 96 2.17 -10.65 9.32
N SER A 97 3.01 -10.34 8.32
CA SER A 97 4.26 -9.58 8.51
C SER A 97 4.01 -8.21 9.15
N GLN A 98 2.91 -7.53 8.83
CA GLN A 98 2.57 -6.22 9.41
C GLN A 98 2.15 -6.28 10.90
N SER A 99 2.09 -7.47 11.50
CA SER A 99 2.03 -7.62 12.97
C SER A 99 3.40 -7.58 13.66
N ILE A 100 4.49 -7.80 12.92
CA ILE A 100 5.86 -7.90 13.44
C ILE A 100 6.56 -6.54 13.28
N PRO A 101 6.99 -5.87 14.37
CA PRO A 101 7.52 -4.49 14.31
C PRO A 101 8.64 -4.27 13.28
N ASP A 102 9.60 -5.20 13.17
CA ASP A 102 10.72 -5.11 12.22
C ASP A 102 10.30 -5.09 10.74
N LEU A 103 9.11 -5.61 10.44
CA LEU A 103 8.57 -5.81 9.08
C LEU A 103 7.44 -4.82 8.76
N GLN A 104 7.07 -3.93 9.68
CA GLN A 104 6.03 -2.94 9.43
C GLN A 104 6.51 -1.87 8.44
N VAL A 105 5.79 -1.72 7.33
CA VAL A 105 6.12 -0.75 6.27
C VAL A 105 5.76 0.67 6.69
N ILE A 106 4.56 0.86 7.25
CA ILE A 106 3.98 2.18 7.53
C ILE A 106 4.86 3.07 8.45
N PRO A 107 5.42 2.59 9.58
CA PRO A 107 6.33 3.38 10.40
C PRO A 107 7.55 3.89 9.62
N VAL A 108 8.12 3.05 8.74
CA VAL A 108 9.32 3.39 7.97
C VAL A 108 9.04 4.55 7.01
N LEU A 109 7.89 4.54 6.33
CA LEU A 109 7.49 5.63 5.44
C LEU A 109 7.45 6.98 6.17
N PHE A 110 6.72 7.06 7.29
CA PHE A 110 6.53 8.31 8.05
C PHE A 110 7.75 8.74 8.89
N GLN A 111 8.71 7.86 9.10
CA GLN A 111 9.97 8.18 9.80
C GLN A 111 11.09 8.62 8.85
N ASN A 112 11.12 8.14 7.59
CA ASN A 112 12.30 8.29 6.71
C ASN A 112 12.03 9.05 5.40
N SER A 113 10.79 9.05 4.88
CA SER A 113 10.49 9.60 3.53
C SER A 113 9.29 10.54 3.49
N LEU A 114 8.28 10.31 4.35
CA LEU A 114 7.10 11.15 4.54
C LEU A 114 7.16 11.92 5.86
N HIS A 115 8.34 12.05 6.48
CA HIS A 115 8.48 12.90 7.65
C HIS A 115 8.29 14.36 7.22
N GLN A 116 7.45 15.11 7.95
CA GLN A 116 7.49 16.56 7.83
C GLN A 116 8.84 17.02 8.38
N PRO A 117 9.60 17.88 7.67
CA PRO A 117 10.79 18.47 8.28
C PRO A 117 10.34 19.21 9.53
N LYS A 118 10.81 18.73 10.69
CA LYS A 118 10.91 19.62 11.84
C LYS A 118 11.90 20.72 11.45
N GLU A 119 11.76 21.87 12.07
CA GLU A 119 12.82 22.88 12.05
C GLU A 119 14.04 22.25 12.74
N ASP A 120 14.99 21.75 11.94
CA ASP A 120 16.29 21.36 12.47
C ASP A 120 16.90 22.60 13.13
N PRO A 121 17.36 22.51 14.39
CA PRO A 121 17.90 23.66 15.09
C PRO A 121 19.08 24.20 14.28
N VAL A 122 19.03 25.49 13.92
CA VAL A 122 20.08 26.15 13.14
C VAL A 122 21.38 26.07 13.93
N VAL A 123 22.26 25.14 13.56
CA VAL A 123 23.51 24.88 14.27
C VAL A 123 24.48 26.02 13.99
N THR A 124 24.55 27.00 14.90
CA THR A 124 25.70 27.90 14.95
C THR A 124 26.94 27.10 15.31
N LEU A 125 28.03 27.33 14.57
CA LEU A 125 29.22 26.47 14.56
C LEU A 125 30.14 26.66 15.80
N ASP A 126 29.60 27.15 16.91
CA ASP A 126 30.37 27.66 18.05
C ASP A 126 30.85 26.55 19.02
N HIS A 127 30.41 25.30 18.81
CA HIS A 127 30.56 24.17 19.75
C HIS A 127 31.22 22.93 19.11
N ILE A 128 32.28 23.14 18.32
CA ILE A 128 32.95 22.10 17.49
C ILE A 128 33.60 20.96 18.30
N PHE A 129 33.89 21.13 19.59
CA PHE A 129 34.58 20.14 20.41
C PHE A 129 33.65 19.47 21.45
N GLY A 130 33.31 18.19 21.21
CA GLY A 130 32.71 17.30 22.22
C GLY A 130 31.34 16.71 21.90
N VAL A 131 30.70 17.10 20.79
CA VAL A 131 29.37 16.57 20.38
C VAL A 131 29.54 15.34 19.47
N GLU A 132 28.65 14.34 19.59
CA GLU A 132 28.61 13.23 18.63
C GLU A 132 28.35 13.73 17.19
N PRO A 133 28.93 13.11 16.14
CA PRO A 133 28.68 13.51 14.77
C PRO A 133 27.20 13.44 14.40
N MET A 134 26.58 14.60 14.16
CA MET A 134 25.19 14.71 13.76
C MET A 134 24.95 13.91 12.47
N LYS A 135 23.96 13.01 12.49
CA LYS A 135 23.61 12.16 11.34
C LYS A 135 23.19 13.03 10.15
N ILE A 136 24.02 13.05 9.11
CA ILE A 136 23.72 13.76 7.86
C ILE A 136 22.69 12.95 7.05
N THR A 137 21.42 13.05 7.44
CA THR A 137 20.30 12.49 6.69
C THR A 137 19.95 13.41 5.52
N SER A 138 20.13 12.96 4.29
CA SER A 138 19.74 13.76 3.12
C SER A 138 18.21 13.90 3.05
N PRO A 139 17.65 15.09 2.77
CA PRO A 139 16.21 15.31 2.75
C PRO A 139 15.50 14.47 1.67
N PRO A 140 14.20 14.13 1.85
CA PRO A 140 13.44 13.39 0.85
C PRO A 140 13.31 14.14 -0.49
N THR A 141 13.60 13.43 -1.58
CA THR A 141 13.42 13.93 -2.95
C THR A 141 12.00 13.68 -3.46
N ASP A 142 11.53 14.43 -4.46
CA ASP A 142 10.16 14.32 -5.00
C ASP A 142 9.85 12.89 -5.50
N ASN A 143 10.77 12.27 -6.25
CA ASN A 143 10.68 10.86 -6.62
C ASN A 143 10.64 9.91 -5.40
N GLU A 144 11.37 10.20 -4.32
CA GLU A 144 11.33 9.38 -3.09
C GLU A 144 9.95 9.50 -2.40
N ILE A 145 9.40 10.71 -2.32
CA ILE A 145 8.07 11.01 -1.78
C ILE A 145 7.00 10.30 -2.61
N ALA A 146 7.02 10.44 -3.94
CA ALA A 146 6.08 9.77 -4.84
C ALA A 146 6.13 8.24 -4.70
N LEU A 147 7.34 7.65 -4.56
CA LEU A 147 7.49 6.22 -4.30
C LEU A 147 6.93 5.82 -2.92
N ALA A 148 7.18 6.61 -1.88
CA ALA A 148 6.68 6.35 -0.53
C ALA A 148 5.14 6.43 -0.47
N LEU A 149 4.53 7.38 -1.19
CA LEU A 149 3.08 7.48 -1.33
C LEU A 149 2.48 6.30 -2.11
N ARG A 150 3.11 5.84 -3.21
CA ARG A 150 2.68 4.61 -3.93
C ARG A 150 2.83 3.33 -3.08
N VAL A 151 3.82 3.25 -2.20
CA VAL A 151 3.96 2.14 -1.23
C VAL A 151 2.89 2.22 -0.14
N LEU A 152 2.56 3.42 0.34
CA LEU A 152 1.49 3.67 1.30
C LEU A 152 0.12 3.28 0.73
N GLU A 153 -0.21 3.75 -0.47
CA GLU A 153 -1.39 3.38 -1.26
C GLU A 153 -1.57 1.86 -1.31
N GLY A 154 -0.55 1.14 -1.83
CA GLY A 154 -0.58 -0.32 -1.94
C GLY A 154 -0.73 -1.04 -0.59
N CYS A 155 -0.06 -0.55 0.46
CA CYS A 155 -0.19 -1.11 1.81
C CYS A 155 -1.61 -0.97 2.38
N CYS A 156 -2.26 0.18 2.17
CA CYS A 156 -3.63 0.44 2.64
C CYS A 156 -4.67 -0.39 1.85
N LEU A 157 -4.54 -0.46 0.52
CA LEU A 157 -5.43 -1.26 -0.34
C LEU A 157 -5.33 -2.77 -0.04
N LEU A 158 -4.14 -3.29 0.25
CA LEU A 158 -3.94 -4.71 0.55
C LEU A 158 -4.32 -5.09 1.99
N TYR A 159 -4.26 -4.15 2.96
CA TYR A 159 -4.59 -4.42 4.35
C TYR A 159 -5.05 -3.18 5.13
N SER A 160 -6.32 -3.12 5.52
CA SER A 160 -6.91 -2.00 6.28
C SER A 160 -6.24 -1.71 7.64
N ARG A 161 -5.50 -2.66 8.23
CA ARG A 161 -4.71 -2.39 9.43
C ARG A 161 -3.53 -1.43 9.15
N CYS A 162 -3.02 -1.41 7.92
CA CYS A 162 -2.05 -0.39 7.48
C CYS A 162 -2.67 1.01 7.53
N THR A 163 -3.90 1.15 7.06
CA THR A 163 -4.70 2.39 7.11
C THR A 163 -4.89 2.88 8.56
N ALA A 164 -5.25 1.98 9.47
CA ALA A 164 -5.38 2.27 10.90
C ALA A 164 -4.05 2.55 11.62
N LEU A 165 -2.92 2.07 11.07
CA LEU A 165 -1.57 2.39 11.55
C LEU A 165 -1.15 3.78 11.04
N ALA A 166 -1.42 4.09 9.77
CA ALA A 166 -1.10 5.38 9.14
C ALA A 166 -1.85 6.55 9.80
N HIS A 167 -3.10 6.34 10.24
CA HIS A 167 -3.83 7.28 11.08
C HIS A 167 -3.03 7.74 12.32
N LYS A 168 -2.32 6.82 13.00
CA LYS A 168 -1.47 7.17 14.18
C LYS A 168 -0.31 8.11 13.85
N TYR A 169 0.11 8.16 12.59
CA TYR A 169 1.13 9.07 12.07
C TYR A 169 0.53 10.36 11.48
N LYS A 170 -0.78 10.61 11.69
CA LYS A 170 -1.54 11.75 11.13
C LYS A 170 -1.41 11.84 9.60
N ALA A 171 -1.45 10.67 8.95
CA ALA A 171 -1.16 10.52 7.51
C ALA A 171 -1.93 11.51 6.62
N VAL A 172 -3.19 11.79 6.94
CA VAL A 172 -4.02 12.75 6.20
C VAL A 172 -3.43 14.16 6.24
N LYS A 173 -3.08 14.67 7.43
CA LYS A 173 -2.38 15.97 7.58
C LYS A 173 -1.04 15.98 6.87
N VAL A 174 -0.28 14.89 6.95
CA VAL A 174 1.03 14.77 6.30
C VAL A 174 0.88 14.89 4.78
N ILE A 175 -0.04 14.14 4.18
CA ILE A 175 -0.20 14.11 2.72
C ILE A 175 -0.86 15.39 2.21
N LEU A 176 -1.82 15.98 2.93
CA LEU A 176 -2.34 17.32 2.58
C LEU A 176 -1.24 18.39 2.62
N ASN A 177 -0.24 18.26 3.50
CA ASN A 177 0.90 19.17 3.51
C ASN A 177 1.87 18.92 2.35
N ILE A 178 2.07 17.66 1.93
CA ILE A 178 2.88 17.34 0.74
C ILE A 178 2.18 17.85 -0.52
N LEU A 179 0.88 17.57 -0.66
CA LEU A 179 0.00 18.01 -1.74
C LEU A 179 0.05 19.53 -1.96
N ALA A 180 0.04 20.32 -0.88
CA ALA A 180 0.08 21.79 -0.95
C ALA A 180 1.48 22.38 -1.23
N ASN A 181 2.57 21.62 -1.10
CA ASN A 181 3.96 22.11 -1.19
C ASN A 181 4.80 21.44 -2.30
N ARG A 182 4.19 20.61 -3.17
CA ARG A 182 4.90 19.85 -4.20
C ARG A 182 4.26 20.01 -5.58
N GLY A 183 5.04 19.62 -6.59
CA GLY A 183 4.67 19.74 -8.00
C GLY A 183 3.53 18.82 -8.44
N PRO A 184 3.06 18.97 -9.68
CA PRO A 184 1.94 18.19 -10.19
C PRO A 184 2.22 16.68 -10.16
N ALA A 185 3.42 16.24 -10.56
CA ALA A 185 3.76 14.81 -10.58
C ALA A 185 3.55 14.11 -9.21
N GLU A 186 3.76 14.84 -8.12
CA GLU A 186 3.58 14.36 -6.75
C GLU A 186 2.11 14.51 -6.29
N GLN A 187 1.42 15.59 -6.70
CA GLN A 187 0.04 15.88 -6.29
C GLN A 187 -0.93 14.75 -6.63
N GLY A 188 -0.88 14.20 -7.86
CA GLY A 188 -1.76 13.08 -8.25
C GLY A 188 -1.50 11.80 -7.44
N VAL A 189 -0.26 11.60 -6.99
CA VAL A 189 0.09 10.48 -6.10
C VAL A 189 -0.35 10.74 -4.66
N CYS A 190 -0.28 11.99 -4.20
CA CYS A 190 -0.86 12.41 -2.92
C CYS A 190 -2.37 12.16 -2.88
N LEU A 191 -3.06 12.49 -3.98
CA LEU A 191 -4.48 12.17 -4.17
C LEU A 191 -4.72 10.66 -4.07
N ASP A 192 -4.13 9.83 -4.94
CA ASP A 192 -4.34 8.36 -4.92
C ASP A 192 -4.11 7.72 -3.54
N ALA A 193 -3.10 8.21 -2.80
CA ALA A 193 -2.83 7.80 -1.42
C ALA A 193 -3.91 8.27 -0.42
N LEU A 194 -4.46 9.48 -0.57
CA LEU A 194 -5.57 9.99 0.26
C LEU A 194 -6.85 9.17 0.08
N ILE A 195 -7.25 8.82 -1.15
CA ILE A 195 -8.41 7.91 -1.36
C ILE A 195 -8.15 6.55 -0.71
N SER A 196 -6.94 6.00 -0.87
CA SER A 196 -6.58 4.70 -0.27
C SER A 196 -6.53 4.73 1.27
N LEU A 197 -6.34 5.90 1.88
CA LEU A 197 -6.42 6.12 3.32
C LEU A 197 -7.83 6.38 3.85
N MET A 198 -8.68 7.07 3.09
CA MET A 198 -10.07 7.34 3.46
C MET A 198 -11.00 6.15 3.20
N LEU A 199 -10.62 5.26 2.28
CA LEU A 199 -11.33 4.02 1.98
C LEU A 199 -11.56 3.20 3.25
N ASP A 200 -12.83 2.94 3.55
CA ASP A 200 -13.32 2.14 4.68
C ASP A 200 -12.73 2.56 6.06
N SER A 201 -12.32 3.84 6.19
CA SER A 201 -11.64 4.38 7.37
C SER A 201 -12.29 5.69 7.86
N PRO A 202 -13.39 5.60 8.64
CA PRO A 202 -14.02 6.76 9.28
C PRO A 202 -13.08 7.73 10.01
N PRO A 203 -12.04 7.31 10.77
CA PRO A 203 -11.14 8.27 11.40
C PRO A 203 -10.34 9.11 10.38
N ASN A 204 -9.86 8.50 9.29
CA ASN A 204 -9.16 9.25 8.24
C ASN A 204 -10.11 10.18 7.45
N GLN A 205 -11.40 9.85 7.37
CA GLN A 205 -12.41 10.74 6.78
C GLN A 205 -12.65 11.97 7.67
N MET A 206 -12.76 11.79 9.00
CA MET A 206 -12.88 12.90 9.95
C MET A 206 -11.62 13.79 9.96
N ASP A 207 -10.42 13.21 9.98
CA ASP A 207 -9.15 13.93 9.80
C ASP A 207 -9.16 14.79 8.52
N PHE A 208 -9.68 14.26 7.41
CA PHE A 208 -9.69 14.97 6.12
C PHE A 208 -10.65 16.16 6.12
N GLU A 209 -11.78 16.05 6.83
CA GLU A 209 -12.70 17.17 7.07
C GLU A 209 -12.11 18.20 8.04
N GLU A 210 -11.51 17.77 9.16
CA GLU A 210 -10.86 18.67 10.15
C GLU A 210 -9.77 19.52 9.50
N PHE A 211 -8.94 18.92 8.64
CA PHE A 211 -7.87 19.64 7.94
C PHE A 211 -8.32 20.36 6.66
N SER A 212 -9.63 20.51 6.42
CA SER A 212 -10.21 21.16 5.23
C SER A 212 -9.63 20.61 3.92
N GLY A 213 -9.48 19.29 3.84
CA GLY A 213 -8.85 18.61 2.72
C GLY A 213 -9.63 18.78 1.42
N LEU A 214 -10.97 18.86 1.51
CA LEU A 214 -11.84 19.06 0.35
C LEU A 214 -11.64 20.45 -0.27
N GLU A 215 -11.56 21.49 0.56
CA GLU A 215 -11.26 22.86 0.14
C GLU A 215 -9.89 22.95 -0.54
N LYS A 216 -8.85 22.35 0.05
CA LYS A 216 -7.48 22.33 -0.51
C LYS A 216 -7.40 21.60 -1.86
N VAL A 217 -8.07 20.46 -2.00
CA VAL A 217 -8.19 19.77 -3.29
C VAL A 217 -8.94 20.65 -4.30
N ALA A 218 -10.00 21.35 -3.88
CA ALA A 218 -10.75 22.26 -4.74
C ALA A 218 -10.00 23.55 -5.11
N GLU A 219 -8.97 23.95 -4.38
CA GLU A 219 -8.06 25.05 -4.74
C GLU A 219 -7.09 24.60 -5.84
N LEU A 220 -6.41 23.47 -5.63
CA LEU A 220 -5.49 22.88 -6.61
C LEU A 220 -6.16 22.56 -7.96
N LEU A 221 -7.43 22.15 -7.94
CA LEU A 221 -8.23 21.90 -9.16
C LEU A 221 -8.68 23.17 -9.91
N LYS A 222 -8.49 24.38 -9.34
CA LYS A 222 -8.69 25.66 -10.04
C LYS A 222 -7.39 26.17 -10.64
N ASP A 223 -6.28 25.99 -9.92
CA ASP A 223 -4.97 26.52 -10.32
C ASP A 223 -4.33 25.70 -11.45
N VAL A 224 -4.56 24.38 -11.49
CA VAL A 224 -4.06 23.54 -12.59
C VAL A 224 -5.02 23.60 -13.78
N GLN A 225 -4.58 24.27 -14.85
CA GLN A 225 -5.22 24.18 -16.16
C GLN A 225 -5.31 22.72 -16.62
N ILE A 226 -6.50 22.36 -17.12
CA ILE A 226 -6.99 20.98 -17.30
C ILE A 226 -6.16 20.14 -18.30
N GLU A 227 -5.27 20.76 -19.06
CA GLU A 227 -4.43 20.10 -20.08
C GLU A 227 -3.42 19.09 -19.49
N MET A 228 -2.93 19.32 -18.26
CA MET A 228 -1.90 18.47 -17.63
C MET A 228 -2.50 17.31 -16.82
N TRP A 229 -3.61 17.55 -16.11
CA TRP A 229 -4.45 16.50 -15.53
C TRP A 229 -5.60 16.20 -16.47
N GLY A 230 -5.37 15.36 -17.48
CA GLY A 230 -6.38 15.01 -18.46
C GLY A 230 -7.74 14.70 -17.80
N VAL A 231 -8.80 15.34 -18.31
CA VAL A 231 -10.17 15.42 -17.75
C VAL A 231 -10.65 14.15 -17.02
N PRO A 232 -10.45 12.91 -17.55
CA PRO A 232 -10.88 11.70 -16.85
C PRO A 232 -10.36 11.56 -15.41
N THR A 233 -9.16 12.05 -15.08
CA THR A 233 -8.59 11.89 -13.74
C THR A 233 -9.41 12.63 -12.68
N ILE A 234 -9.79 13.87 -12.95
CA ILE A 234 -10.55 14.73 -12.02
C ILE A 234 -12.00 14.25 -11.91
N ALA A 235 -12.62 13.92 -13.05
CA ALA A 235 -13.99 13.40 -13.10
C ALA A 235 -14.10 12.01 -12.43
N ASN A 236 -13.12 11.13 -12.64
CA ASN A 236 -13.02 9.87 -11.89
C ASN A 236 -12.80 10.13 -10.41
N TRP A 237 -12.03 11.14 -10.02
CA TRP A 237 -11.81 11.49 -8.61
C TRP A 237 -13.10 11.85 -7.89
N ALA A 238 -13.88 12.78 -8.45
CA ALA A 238 -15.19 13.15 -7.90
C ALA A 238 -16.15 11.95 -7.87
N CYS A 239 -16.29 11.21 -8.97
CA CYS A 239 -17.20 10.08 -9.04
C CYS A 239 -16.75 8.88 -8.17
N LEU A 240 -15.45 8.72 -7.91
CA LEU A 240 -14.92 7.70 -6.99
C LEU A 240 -15.16 8.09 -5.52
N CYS A 241 -14.99 9.36 -5.18
CA CYS A 241 -15.41 9.92 -3.88
C CYS A 241 -16.92 9.72 -3.66
N GLU A 242 -17.76 10.13 -4.62
CA GLU A 242 -19.21 9.91 -4.59
C GLU A 242 -19.56 8.42 -4.39
N ARG A 243 -18.99 7.53 -5.22
CA ARG A 243 -19.41 6.12 -5.28
C ARG A 243 -18.88 5.27 -4.14
N LYS A 244 -17.73 5.61 -3.54
CA LYS A 244 -17.20 4.87 -2.38
C LYS A 244 -17.55 5.45 -1.03
N LEU A 245 -17.55 6.78 -0.82
CA LEU A 245 -17.93 7.34 0.49
C LEU A 245 -19.45 7.34 0.73
N SER A 246 -20.29 7.12 -0.31
CA SER A 246 -21.73 6.88 -0.15
C SER A 246 -22.08 5.52 0.48
N HIS A 247 -21.19 4.52 0.37
CA HIS A 247 -21.43 3.20 0.96
C HIS A 247 -21.12 3.15 2.46
N THR A 248 -20.28 4.08 2.96
CA THR A 248 -20.18 4.39 4.39
C THR A 248 -21.36 5.29 4.80
N ARG A 249 -22.33 4.70 5.53
CA ARG A 249 -23.69 5.24 5.82
C ARG A 249 -23.76 6.50 6.71
N THR A 250 -22.68 7.28 6.79
CA THR A 250 -22.53 8.43 7.70
C THR A 250 -22.25 9.74 6.98
N ASN A 251 -21.98 9.74 5.66
CA ASN A 251 -21.37 10.92 5.02
C ASN A 251 -22.00 11.44 3.71
N GLU A 252 -23.34 11.53 3.67
CA GLU A 252 -24.04 12.24 2.58
C GLU A 252 -23.57 13.68 2.40
N ASN A 253 -23.15 14.36 3.47
CA ASN A 253 -22.77 15.77 3.44
C ASN A 253 -21.42 15.98 2.77
N PHE A 254 -20.42 15.13 3.03
CA PHE A 254 -19.15 15.16 2.30
C PHE A 254 -19.35 14.91 0.80
N VAL A 255 -20.14 13.87 0.45
CA VAL A 255 -20.47 13.56 -0.94
C VAL A 255 -21.17 14.75 -1.62
N ARG A 256 -22.22 15.32 -1.01
CA ARG A 256 -22.92 16.50 -1.55
C ARG A 256 -22.04 17.75 -1.64
N ARG A 257 -21.02 17.90 -0.79
CA ARG A 257 -20.07 19.01 -0.84
C ARG A 257 -19.06 18.82 -1.98
N ALA A 258 -18.57 17.59 -2.20
CA ALA A 258 -17.71 17.26 -3.34
C ALA A 258 -18.41 17.49 -4.69
N VAL A 259 -19.66 17.01 -4.85
CA VAL A 259 -20.48 17.20 -6.07
C VAL A 259 -20.60 18.68 -6.46
N ARG A 260 -20.76 19.59 -5.48
CA ARG A 260 -20.88 21.03 -5.77
C ARG A 260 -19.58 21.67 -6.27
N ILE A 261 -18.42 21.14 -5.92
CA ILE A 261 -17.14 21.77 -6.36
C ILE A 261 -16.81 21.38 -7.80
N THR A 262 -17.29 20.23 -8.29
CA THR A 262 -17.25 19.89 -9.73
C THR A 262 -18.31 20.61 -10.56
N ASP A 263 -19.50 20.87 -10.00
CA ASP A 263 -20.57 21.61 -10.68
C ASP A 263 -20.14 23.06 -11.00
N MET A 264 -19.38 23.69 -10.09
CA MET A 264 -18.75 25.01 -10.29
C MET A 264 -17.77 25.09 -11.47
N GLY A 265 -17.26 23.96 -11.97
CA GLY A 265 -16.28 23.90 -13.08
C GLY A 265 -16.82 23.45 -14.44
N SER A 266 -18.08 22.99 -14.52
CA SER A 266 -18.53 22.18 -15.66
C SER A 266 -19.26 22.96 -16.76
N LYS A 267 -18.50 23.60 -17.66
CA LYS A 267 -19.03 24.18 -18.93
C LYS A 267 -18.22 23.81 -20.19
N SER A 268 -18.12 22.52 -20.50
CA SER A 268 -17.84 21.91 -21.85
C SER A 268 -18.08 20.38 -21.74
N VAL A 269 -18.67 19.59 -22.65
CA VAL A 269 -18.74 19.54 -24.14
C VAL A 269 -17.45 18.96 -24.76
N TRP A 270 -17.43 17.86 -25.52
CA TRP A 270 -18.47 16.87 -25.94
C TRP A 270 -18.43 15.60 -25.01
N LEU A 271 -19.24 14.53 -25.08
CA LEU A 271 -20.06 13.84 -26.10
C LEU A 271 -19.33 12.97 -27.17
N HIS A 272 -19.93 11.81 -27.50
CA HIS A 272 -19.62 10.81 -28.55
C HIS A 272 -18.16 10.40 -28.86
N SER A 273 -17.85 9.11 -28.67
CA SER A 273 -17.64 8.20 -29.82
C SER A 273 -17.53 6.72 -29.38
N ARG A 274 -18.55 5.90 -29.69
CA ARG A 274 -18.46 4.43 -29.57
C ARG A 274 -19.52 3.65 -30.37
N ARG A 275 -19.46 3.71 -31.70
CA ARG A 275 -19.94 2.61 -32.56
C ARG A 275 -19.27 2.67 -33.94
N GLY A 276 -18.69 1.55 -34.36
CA GLY A 276 -18.38 1.28 -35.76
C GLY A 276 -19.33 0.19 -36.27
N ALA A 277 -19.26 -0.06 -37.58
CA ALA A 277 -20.15 -0.95 -38.36
C ALA A 277 -21.61 -0.46 -38.43
N GLU A 278 -21.98 0.13 -39.57
CA GLU A 278 -22.81 -0.53 -40.59
C GLU A 278 -22.77 0.24 -41.93
N ALA A 279 -23.34 -0.37 -42.98
CA ALA A 279 -23.67 0.19 -44.31
C ALA A 279 -22.54 0.73 -45.22
N ASP A 280 -22.21 -0.11 -46.20
CA ASP A 280 -22.23 0.19 -47.66
C ASP A 280 -21.37 1.32 -48.25
N GLY A 281 -20.69 0.98 -49.36
CA GLY A 281 -19.84 1.91 -50.11
C GLY A 281 -20.42 2.30 -51.47
N LEU A 282 -19.79 3.30 -52.09
CA LEU A 282 -19.92 3.61 -53.51
C LEU A 282 -18.60 4.25 -54.00
N ALA A 283 -18.20 3.91 -55.23
CA ALA A 283 -17.05 4.54 -55.90
C ALA A 283 -17.42 5.98 -56.32
N ASN A 284 -16.48 6.94 -56.41
CA ASN A 284 -15.58 6.99 -57.55
C ASN A 284 -14.40 7.99 -57.42
N THR A 285 -13.38 7.71 -58.25
CA THR A 285 -12.36 8.58 -58.83
C THR A 285 -12.47 10.12 -58.67
N SER A 286 -11.36 10.79 -58.31
CA SER A 286 -10.66 11.70 -59.25
C SER A 286 -9.37 12.36 -58.72
N LYS A 287 -8.36 12.40 -59.61
CA LYS A 287 -7.27 13.38 -59.78
C LYS A 287 -6.11 13.44 -58.79
N GLU A 288 -4.96 12.97 -59.28
CA GLU A 288 -3.63 13.48 -58.91
C GLU A 288 -3.41 14.92 -59.41
N SER A 289 -2.47 15.66 -58.80
CA SER A 289 -1.33 16.33 -59.48
C SER A 289 -0.76 17.50 -58.67
N CYS A 290 0.44 17.30 -58.10
CA CYS A 290 1.58 18.21 -57.92
C CYS A 290 2.40 17.80 -56.67
#